data_AF-A0A522E993-F1
#
_entry.id   AF-A0A522E993-F1
#
_cell.length_a   1.000
_cell.length_b   1.000
_cell.length_c   1.000
_cell.angle_alpha   90.00
_cell.angle_beta   90.00
_cell.angle_gamma   90.00
#
_symmetry.space_group_name_H-M   'P 1'
#
loop_
_entity.id
_entity.type
_entity.pdbx_description
1 polymer ?
#
loop_
_entity_poly.entity_id
_entity_poly.type
_entity_poly.pdbx_seq_one_letter_code
_entity_poly.pdbx_strand_id
1 'polypeptide(L)' 'MMPIVDKLIGEGKEITKLETWHNEENAGKLEKVDAGRCGGVPFFHNTGTDQFICGSTDEARIRDWADGKKFE' A
#
# COMPACT_ATOMS: atom_id res chain seq x y z
N MET A 1 11.17 3.43 -5.55
CA MET A 1 9.83 3.46 -6.19
C MET A 1 9.55 2.06 -6.71
N MET A 2 8.41 1.46 -6.38
CA MET A 2 8.10 0.09 -6.77
C MET A 2 7.46 0.06 -8.17
N PRO A 3 8.15 -0.48 -9.20
CA PRO A 3 7.67 -0.44 -10.58
C PRO A 3 6.33 -1.15 -10.79
N ILE A 4 6.00 -2.10 -9.92
CA ILE A 4 4.71 -2.82 -9.97
C ILE A 4 3.51 -1.93 -9.64
N VAL A 5 3.66 -0.96 -8.75
CA VAL A 5 2.54 -0.06 -8.37
C VAL A 5 2.18 0.83 -9.56
N ASP A 6 3.19 1.36 -10.24
CA ASP A 6 3.00 2.17 -11.44
C ASP A 6 2.38 1.35 -12.58
N LYS A 7 2.78 0.07 -12.72
CA LYS A 7 2.17 -0.86 -13.67
C LYS A 7 0.69 -1.08 -13.37
N LEU A 8 0.32 -1.32 -12.10
CA LEU A 8 -1.08 -1.52 -11.71
C LEU A 8 -1.96 -0.29 -11.95
N ILE A 9 -1.43 0.91 -11.66
CA ILE A 9 -2.12 2.16 -11.98
C ILE A 9 -2.32 2.27 -13.51
N GLY A 10 -1.31 1.92 -14.31
CA GLY A 10 -1.42 1.88 -15.76
C GLY A 10 -2.41 0.83 -16.30
N GLU A 11 -2.60 -0.28 -15.57
CA GLU A 11 -3.62 -1.31 -15.85
C GLU A 11 -5.04 -0.85 -15.42
N GLY A 12 -5.19 0.35 -14.86
CA GLY A 12 -6.48 0.93 -14.47
C GLY A 12 -6.86 0.73 -13.00
N LYS A 13 -5.93 0.32 -12.13
CA LYS A 13 -6.18 0.22 -10.69
C LYS A 13 -6.18 1.59 -10.02
N GLU A 14 -7.19 1.82 -9.17
CA GLU A 14 -7.28 3.03 -8.34
C GLU A 14 -6.35 2.92 -7.13
N ILE A 15 -5.07 3.30 -7.32
CA ILE A 15 -4.06 3.29 -6.26
C ILE A 15 -3.51 4.71 -6.07
N THR A 16 -3.64 5.23 -4.84
CA THR A 16 -3.09 6.53 -4.45
C THR A 16 -1.76 6.33 -3.73
N LYS A 17 -0.69 6.92 -4.26
CA LYS A 17 0.63 6.93 -3.62
C LYS A 17 0.77 8.17 -2.73
N LEU A 18 1.07 7.95 -1.46
CA LEU A 18 1.32 9.02 -0.49
C LEU A 18 2.79 8.93 -0.05
N GLU A 19 3.56 9.97 -0.36
CA GLU A 19 4.95 10.13 0.10
C GLU A 19 4.93 10.66 1.54
N THR A 20 5.75 10.10 2.42
CA THR A 20 5.73 10.40 3.87
C THR A 20 7.02 11.05 4.38
N TRP A 21 8.15 10.95 3.68
CA TRP A 21 9.45 11.44 4.16
C TRP A 21 9.51 12.97 4.21
N HIS A 22 8.93 13.66 3.21
CA HIS A 22 8.90 15.13 3.16
C HIS A 22 7.49 15.69 3.38
N ASN A 23 6.55 14.86 3.84
CA ASN A 23 5.16 15.27 4.06
C ASN A 23 4.64 14.73 5.39
N GLU A 24 4.66 15.58 6.40
CA GLU A 24 4.23 15.27 7.76
C GLU A 24 2.75 14.86 7.85
N GLU A 25 1.88 15.44 7.01
CA GLU A 25 0.45 15.07 6.97
C GLU A 25 0.28 13.61 6.54
N ASN A 26 1.00 13.20 5.50
CA ASN A 26 0.97 11.82 5.02
C ASN A 26 1.66 10.86 6.00
N ALA A 27 2.73 11.29 6.68
CA ALA A 27 3.34 10.51 7.75
C ALA A 27 2.34 10.26 8.90
N GLY A 28 1.57 11.27 9.30
CA GLY A 28 0.51 11.11 10.29
C GLY A 28 -0.66 10.23 9.82
N LYS A 29 -0.97 10.23 8.52
CA LYS A 29 -1.93 9.27 7.93
C LYS A 29 -1.38 7.84 8.01
N LEU A 30 -0.10 7.64 7.68
CA LEU A 30 0.54 6.34 7.79
C LEU A 30 0.48 5.81 9.23
N GLU A 31 0.85 6.60 10.24
CA GLU A 31 0.76 6.17 11.65
C GLU A 31 -0.65 5.74 12.04
N LYS A 32 -1.69 6.47 11.59
CA LYS A 32 -3.09 6.14 11.91
C LYS A 32 -3.57 4.85 11.24
N VAL A 33 -3.23 4.65 9.97
CA VAL A 33 -3.69 3.50 9.18
C VAL A 33 -2.90 2.25 9.53
N ASP A 34 -1.59 2.40 9.73
CA ASP A 34 -0.73 1.32 10.17
C ASP A 34 -1.02 0.92 11.61
N ALA A 35 -1.39 1.88 12.48
CA ALA A 35 -1.73 1.63 13.88
C ALA A 35 -0.68 0.79 14.64
N GLY A 36 0.60 0.94 14.27
CA GLY A 36 1.74 0.22 14.85
C GLY A 36 1.92 -1.22 14.33
N ARG A 37 1.27 -1.61 13.23
CA ARG A 37 1.40 -2.96 12.65
C ARG A 37 2.71 -3.15 11.88
N CYS A 38 3.24 -2.11 11.27
CA CYS A 38 4.42 -2.14 10.39
C CYS A 38 5.49 -1.13 10.82
N GLY A 39 5.10 0.12 11.09
CA GLY A 39 5.97 1.22 11.50
C GLY A 39 6.88 1.76 10.39
N GLY A 40 6.71 1.33 9.14
CA GLY A 40 7.63 1.66 8.06
C GLY A 40 7.03 1.62 6.67
N VAL A 41 7.78 2.18 5.73
CA VAL A 41 7.47 2.13 4.30
C VAL A 41 8.39 1.13 3.58
N PRO A 42 7.92 0.44 2.54
CA PRO A 42 6.62 0.60 1.91
C PRO A 42 5.48 -0.08 2.70
N PHE A 43 4.32 0.58 2.73
CA PHE A 43 3.10 0.10 3.35
C PHE A 43 1.93 0.26 2.37
N PHE A 44 1.13 -0.79 2.25
CA PHE A 44 -0.04 -0.82 1.38
C PHE A 44 -1.28 -1.10 2.23
N HIS A 45 -2.34 -0.32 2.03
CA HIS A 45 -3.63 -0.52 2.70
C HIS A 45 -4.76 -0.43 1.68
N ASN A 46 -5.58 -1.46 1.61
CA ASN A 46 -6.77 -1.49 0.79
C ASN A 46 -7.96 -1.04 1.66
N THR A 47 -8.51 0.13 1.37
CA THR A 47 -9.59 0.73 2.15
C THR A 47 -10.93 0.00 2.02
N GLY A 48 -11.10 -0.82 0.98
CA GLY A 48 -12.30 -1.63 0.77
C GLY A 48 -12.30 -2.95 1.52
N THR A 49 -11.13 -3.59 1.68
CA THR A 49 -11.01 -4.89 2.37
C THR A 49 -10.35 -4.81 3.74
N ASP A 50 -9.82 -3.65 4.12
CA ASP A 50 -8.96 -3.40 5.28
C ASP A 50 -7.67 -4.25 5.30
N GLN A 51 -7.34 -4.90 4.19
CA GLN A 51 -6.11 -5.68 4.06
C GLN A 51 -4.91 -4.76 3.90
N PHE A 52 -3.80 -5.15 4.51
CA PHE A 52 -2.55 -4.42 4.42
C PHE A 52 -1.35 -5.32 4.11
N ILE A 53 -0.32 -4.72 3.53
CA ILE A 53 0.98 -5.33 3.29
C ILE A 53 2.04 -4.41 3.90
N CYS A 54 2.87 -4.99 4.77
CA CYS A 54 4.04 -4.33 5.35
C CYS A 54 5.31 -4.79 4.63
N GLY A 55 6.10 -3.84 4.14
CA GLY A 55 7.39 -4.11 3.51
C GLY A 55 7.29 -4.63 2.08
N SER A 56 8.39 -5.24 1.62
CA SER A 56 8.48 -5.84 0.29
C SER A 56 7.81 -7.20 0.24
N THR A 57 7.11 -7.47 -0.85
CA THR A 57 6.47 -8.77 -1.12
C THR A 57 6.45 -9.05 -2.61
N ASP A 58 5.99 -10.24 -3.00
CA ASP A 58 5.92 -10.70 -4.38
C ASP A 58 4.85 -9.96 -5.19
N GLU A 59 5.07 -9.84 -6.51
CA GLU A 59 4.12 -9.18 -7.43
C GLU A 59 2.71 -9.77 -7.33
N ALA A 60 2.59 -11.09 -7.17
CA ALA A 60 1.30 -11.76 -7.04
C ALA A 60 0.50 -11.23 -5.84
N ARG A 61 1.15 -11.08 -4.68
CA ARG A 61 0.49 -10.58 -3.45
C ARG A 61 0.05 -9.13 -3.59
N ILE A 62 0.85 -8.29 -4.25
CA ILE A 62 0.49 -6.88 -4.52
C ILE A 62 -0.70 -6.81 -5.50
N ARG A 63 -0.74 -7.70 -6.51
CA ARG A 63 -1.88 -7.80 -7.43
C ARG A 63 -3.16 -8.23 -6.72
N ASP A 64 -3.08 -9.27 -5.90
CA ASP A 64 -4.24 -9.74 -5.13
C ASP A 64 -4.73 -8.67 -4.16
N TRP A 65 -3.82 -7.95 -3.50
CA TRP A 65 -4.15 -6.78 -2.69
C TRP A 65 -4.87 -5.68 -3.49
N ALA A 66 -4.38 -5.35 -4.69
CA ALA A 66 -4.99 -4.35 -5.56
C ALA A 66 -6.35 -4.80 -6.13
N ASP A 67 -6.59 -6.11 -6.24
CA ASP A 67 -7.87 -6.71 -6.62
C ASP A 67 -8.85 -6.84 -5.44
N GLY A 68 -8.42 -6.57 -4.20
CA GLY A 68 -9.21 -6.84 -3.00
C GLY A 68 -9.45 -8.33 -2.75
N LYS A 69 -8.57 -9.19 -3.27
CA LYS A 69 -8.61 -10.63 -3.00
C LYS A 69 -7.94 -10.91 -1.67
N LYS A 70 -8.48 -11.91 -0.95
CA LYS A 70 -7.76 -12.48 0.19
C LYS A 70 -6.47 -13.12 -0.31
N PHE A 71 -5.36 -12.69 0.29
CA PHE A 71 -4.05 -13.30 0.10
C PHE A 71 -3.64 -13.87 1.46
N GLU A 72 -3.27 -15.14 1.51
CA GLU A 72 -2.75 -15.83 2.69
C GLU A 72 -1.21 -15.67 2.74
#